data_AF-A0A078AT69-F1
#
_entry.id   AF-A0A078AT69-F1
#
_cell.length_a   1.000
_cell.length_b   1.000
_cell.length_c   1.000
_cell.angle_alpha   90.00
_cell.angle_beta   90.00
_cell.angle_gamma   90.00
#
_symmetry.space_group_name_H-M   'P 1'
#
loop_
_entity.id
_entity.type
_entity.pdbx_description
1 polymer ?
#
loop_
_entity_poly.entity_id
_entity_poly.type
_entity_poly.pdbx_seq_one_letter_code
_entity_poly.pdbx_strand_id
1 'polypeptide(L)'
;MTEPGECKSCPSDKALCSGGSNIGPKPGFWRKSNSSSLFIQCLYEPACLGMIEPNYDPIGSCNIGYQGVLCSDCQVGYSRTNDFECSKCPERSINIHLDQLLKYQFRFSVLIAFQIKE
;
A
#
# COMPACT_ATOMS: atom_id res chain seq x y z
N MET A 1 31.51 -23.27 16.97
CA MET A 1 30.66 -24.05 16.07
C MET A 1 29.23 -23.63 16.36
N THR A 2 28.61 -22.84 15.47
CA THR A 2 27.23 -22.42 15.67
C THR A 2 26.36 -23.50 15.03
N GLU A 3 25.90 -24.43 15.84
CA GLU A 3 24.93 -25.44 15.42
C GLU A 3 23.70 -24.67 14.86
N PRO A 4 23.21 -24.99 13.65
CA PRO A 4 21.95 -24.43 13.20
C PRO A 4 20.90 -24.89 14.21
N GLY A 5 20.27 -23.94 14.91
CA GLY A 5 19.27 -24.27 15.94
C GLY A 5 18.13 -25.11 15.37
N GLU A 6 17.27 -25.61 16.26
CA GLU A 6 16.18 -26.50 15.86
C GLU A 6 15.28 -25.92 14.76
N CYS A 7 15.04 -26.73 13.73
CA CYS A 7 14.12 -26.41 12.65
C CYS A 7 12.69 -26.29 13.19
N LYS A 8 12.07 -25.13 12.98
CA LYS A 8 10.66 -24.91 13.30
C LYS A 8 9.78 -25.21 12.10
N SER A 9 8.57 -25.69 12.37
CA SER A 9 7.56 -25.85 11.33
C SER A 9 7.23 -24.51 10.67
N CYS A 10 7.21 -24.50 9.33
CA CYS A 10 6.89 -23.30 8.57
C CYS A 10 5.38 -23.01 8.63
N PRO A 11 4.94 -21.77 8.91
CA PRO A 11 3.53 -21.40 8.95
C PRO A 11 2.98 -21.26 7.53
N SER A 12 2.63 -22.39 6.91
CA SER A 12 2.14 -22.47 5.52
C SER A 12 0.91 -21.62 5.23
N ASP A 13 0.14 -21.21 6.25
CA ASP A 13 -1.05 -20.38 6.07
C ASP A 13 -0.67 -18.94 5.66
N LYS A 14 0.49 -18.46 6.12
CA LYS A 14 0.94 -17.06 5.98
C LYS A 14 2.23 -16.92 5.18
N ALA A 15 2.97 -18.01 5.00
CA ALA A 15 4.29 -18.02 4.36
C ALA A 15 4.35 -19.03 3.21
N LEU A 16 5.16 -18.69 2.21
CA LEU A 16 5.64 -19.59 1.18
C LEU A 16 6.95 -20.21 1.66
N CYS A 17 7.01 -21.54 1.69
CA CYS A 17 8.13 -22.29 2.24
C CYS A 17 8.80 -23.05 1.10
N SER A 18 9.85 -22.49 0.51
CA SER A 18 10.59 -23.11 -0.60
C SER A 18 11.67 -24.11 -0.14
N GLY A 19 11.71 -24.40 1.17
CA GLY A 19 12.69 -25.28 1.80
C GLY A 19 13.87 -24.55 2.44
N GLY A 20 14.46 -25.18 3.46
CA GLY A 20 15.58 -24.59 4.22
C GLY A 20 15.20 -23.25 4.86
N SER A 21 16.07 -22.25 4.71
CA SER A 21 15.83 -20.87 5.17
C SER A 21 15.14 -19.99 4.14
N ASN A 22 14.82 -20.52 2.95
CA ASN A 22 14.17 -19.76 1.89
C ASN A 22 12.65 -19.74 2.12
N ILE A 23 12.25 -18.84 3.01
CA ILE A 23 10.86 -18.60 3.38
C ILE A 23 10.52 -17.13 3.16
N GLY A 24 9.31 -16.87 2.68
CA GLY A 24 8.80 -15.52 2.45
C GLY A 24 7.30 -15.43 2.70
N PRO A 25 6.75 -14.21 2.82
CA PRO A 25 5.33 -14.04 3.05
C PRO A 25 4.50 -14.45 1.82
N LYS A 26 3.28 -14.94 2.07
CA LYS A 26 2.24 -15.03 1.04
C LYS A 26 1.67 -13.63 0.71
N PRO A 27 0.96 -13.48 -0.42
CA PRO A 27 0.19 -12.26 -0.69
C PRO A 27 -0.72 -11.90 0.51
N GLY A 28 -0.82 -10.62 0.83
CA GLY A 28 -1.52 -10.11 2.01
C GLY A 28 -0.72 -10.14 3.32
N PHE A 29 0.48 -10.73 3.32
CA PHE A 29 1.35 -10.79 4.50
C PHE A 29 2.69 -10.10 4.28
N TRP A 30 3.34 -9.78 5.39
CA TRP A 30 4.66 -9.16 5.47
C TRP A 30 5.49 -9.86 6.53
N ARG A 31 6.78 -10.08 6.27
CA ARG A 31 7.68 -10.70 7.22
C ARG A 31 8.47 -9.64 7.98
N LYS A 32 8.53 -9.74 9.31
CA LYS A 32 9.19 -8.71 10.15
C LYS A 32 10.67 -8.48 9.79
N SER A 33 11.38 -9.53 9.41
CA SER A 33 12.78 -9.48 8.93
C SER A 33 13.14 -10.77 8.20
N ASN A 34 14.26 -10.78 7.46
CA ASN A 34 14.78 -11.96 6.75
C ASN A 34 15.18 -13.15 7.64
N SER A 35 15.26 -12.95 8.97
CA SER A 35 15.61 -13.96 9.97
C SER A 35 14.44 -14.34 10.87
N SER A 36 13.40 -13.52 10.93
CA SER A 36 12.23 -13.75 11.78
C SER A 36 11.28 -14.78 11.17
N SER A 37 10.65 -15.60 12.01
CA SER A 37 9.52 -16.46 11.59
C SER A 37 8.16 -15.78 11.79
N LEU A 38 8.15 -14.47 12.08
CA LEU A 38 6.94 -13.69 12.29
C LEU A 38 6.44 -13.08 10.98
N PHE A 39 5.26 -13.54 10.56
CA PHE A 39 4.51 -13.03 9.43
C PHE A 39 3.27 -12.29 9.93
N ILE A 40 3.12 -11.05 9.50
CA ILE A 40 2.11 -10.10 9.95
C ILE A 40 1.20 -9.82 8.76
N GLN A 41 -0.12 -9.81 9.00
CA GLN A 41 -1.09 -9.44 7.96
C GLN A 41 -0.99 -7.95 7.67
N CYS A 42 -1.06 -7.58 6.40
CA CYS A 42 -0.97 -6.18 5.99
C CYS A 42 -2.26 -5.42 6.29
N LEU A 43 -2.14 -4.12 6.54
CA LEU A 43 -3.27 -3.25 6.86
C LEU A 43 -4.22 -3.09 5.67
N TYR A 44 -3.65 -3.09 4.46
CA TYR A 44 -4.37 -3.23 3.20
C TYR A 44 -3.78 -4.43 2.47
N GLU A 45 -4.48 -5.57 2.49
CA GLU A 45 -3.97 -6.82 1.90
C GLU A 45 -3.50 -6.68 0.45
N PRO A 46 -4.21 -5.96 -0.45
CA PRO A 46 -3.78 -5.79 -1.84
C PRO A 46 -2.47 -4.99 -2.00
N ALA A 47 -1.99 -4.31 -0.95
CA ALA A 47 -0.69 -3.63 -0.97
C ALA A 47 0.48 -4.61 -0.85
N CYS A 48 0.29 -5.76 -0.21
CA CYS A 48 1.35 -6.74 0.03
C CYS A 48 1.27 -7.86 -1.00
N LEU A 49 2.21 -7.88 -1.93
CA LEU A 49 2.30 -8.91 -2.95
C LEU A 49 2.93 -10.20 -2.40
N GLY A 50 3.63 -10.12 -1.26
CA GLY A 50 4.37 -11.24 -0.69
C GLY A 50 5.71 -11.46 -1.39
N MET A 51 6.27 -12.67 -1.27
CA MET A 51 7.50 -13.07 -1.96
C MET A 51 7.19 -13.54 -3.38
N ILE A 52 7.37 -12.65 -4.36
CA ILE A 52 7.04 -12.89 -5.78
C ILE A 52 8.20 -12.59 -6.73
N GLU A 53 8.13 -13.13 -7.94
CA GLU A 53 9.03 -12.83 -9.06
C GLU A 53 9.01 -11.33 -9.44
N PRO A 54 10.12 -10.72 -9.92
CA PRO A 54 11.47 -11.28 -10.12
C PRO A 54 12.38 -11.22 -8.90
N ASN A 55 12.01 -10.46 -7.88
CA ASN A 55 12.93 -10.14 -6.79
C ASN A 55 12.98 -11.23 -5.70
N TYR A 56 11.91 -12.01 -5.54
CA TYR A 56 11.77 -13.04 -4.50
C TYR A 56 12.20 -12.54 -3.12
N ASP A 57 11.78 -11.33 -2.75
CA ASP A 57 12.16 -10.72 -1.48
C ASP A 57 11.59 -11.53 -0.31
N PRO A 58 12.43 -12.09 0.58
CA PRO A 58 11.96 -12.88 1.72
C PRO A 58 11.22 -12.04 2.77
N ILE A 59 11.35 -10.70 2.75
CA ILE A 59 10.62 -9.76 3.60
C ILE A 59 9.21 -9.52 3.05
N GLY A 60 9.09 -9.46 1.72
CA GLY A 60 7.85 -9.18 0.99
C GLY A 60 7.96 -7.97 0.07
N SER A 61 7.25 -8.01 -1.05
CA SER A 61 7.19 -6.93 -2.03
C SER A 61 5.89 -6.13 -1.89
N CYS A 62 5.97 -4.82 -2.12
CA CYS A 62 4.82 -3.92 -2.15
C CYS A 62 4.25 -3.74 -3.56
N ASN A 63 2.94 -3.52 -3.62
CA ASN A 63 2.24 -3.15 -4.84
C ASN A 63 2.59 -1.72 -5.26
N ILE A 64 2.31 -1.38 -6.52
CA ILE A 64 2.60 -0.06 -7.10
C ILE A 64 1.88 1.03 -6.28
N GLY A 65 2.61 2.09 -5.94
CA GLY A 65 2.09 3.19 -5.13
C GLY A 65 2.24 2.99 -3.63
N TYR A 66 2.71 1.81 -3.17
CA TYR A 66 2.94 1.50 -1.76
C TYR A 66 4.44 1.30 -1.46
N GLN A 67 4.83 1.59 -0.23
CA GLN A 67 6.20 1.45 0.27
C GLN A 67 6.21 1.30 1.81
N GLY A 68 7.40 1.07 2.36
CA GLY A 68 7.60 0.97 3.81
C GLY A 68 7.22 -0.39 4.40
N VAL A 69 7.24 -0.47 5.73
CA VAL A 69 6.91 -1.69 6.48
C VAL A 69 5.40 -1.98 6.36
N LEU A 70 5.02 -3.24 6.16
CA LEU A 70 3.63 -3.64 5.85
C LEU A 70 3.04 -2.97 4.60
N CYS A 71 3.88 -2.36 3.74
CA CYS A 71 3.44 -1.54 2.62
C CYS A 71 2.43 -0.45 3.04
N SER A 72 2.59 0.09 4.24
CA SER A 72 1.59 0.99 4.83
C SER A 72 1.68 2.43 4.31
N ASP A 73 2.79 2.81 3.67
CA ASP A 73 3.05 4.18 3.22
C ASP A 73 2.85 4.33 1.72
N CYS A 74 2.38 5.50 1.29
CA CYS A 74 2.27 5.79 -0.13
C CYS A 74 3.60 6.27 -0.70
N GLN A 75 3.91 5.83 -1.91
CA GLN A 75 5.05 6.33 -2.70
C GLN A 75 4.85 7.80 -3.09
N VAL A 76 5.95 8.48 -3.43
CA VAL A 76 5.89 9.83 -3.99
C VAL A 76 5.03 9.82 -5.26
N GLY A 77 4.06 10.73 -5.32
CA GLY A 77 3.07 10.78 -6.41
C GLY A 77 1.79 9.98 -6.15
N TYR A 78 1.65 9.38 -4.96
CA TYR A 78 0.42 8.73 -4.48
C TYR A 78 -0.02 9.37 -3.15
N SER A 79 -1.32 9.33 -2.87
CA SER A 79 -1.89 9.79 -1.60
C SER A 79 -2.95 8.82 -1.09
N ARG A 80 -3.22 8.86 0.22
CA ARG A 80 -4.28 8.04 0.82
C ARG A 80 -5.66 8.52 0.38
N THR A 81 -6.46 7.61 -0.14
CA THR A 81 -7.87 7.87 -0.51
C THR A 81 -8.85 7.23 0.46
N ASN A 82 -8.41 6.22 1.20
CA ASN A 82 -9.16 5.54 2.24
C ASN A 82 -8.20 4.98 3.30
N ASP A 83 -8.71 4.17 4.22
CA ASP A 83 -7.91 3.45 5.22
C ASP A 83 -6.83 2.59 4.56
N PHE A 84 -5.58 3.05 4.66
CA PHE A 84 -4.39 2.41 4.11
C PHE A 84 -4.37 2.21 2.59
N GLU A 85 -5.37 2.69 1.85
CA GLU A 85 -5.41 2.62 0.38
C GLU A 85 -4.75 3.85 -0.25
N CYS A 86 -3.73 3.61 -1.09
CA CYS A 86 -3.02 4.63 -1.86
C CYS A 86 -3.54 4.70 -3.29
N SER A 87 -3.86 5.91 -3.75
CA SER A 87 -4.22 6.21 -5.13
C SER A 87 -3.25 7.22 -5.74
N LYS A 88 -3.10 7.18 -7.07
CA LYS A 88 -2.21 8.11 -7.79
C LYS A 88 -2.72 9.54 -7.69
N CYS A 89 -1.83 10.47 -7.35
CA CYS A 89 -2.15 11.89 -7.35
C CYS A 89 -2.53 12.35 -8.77
N PRO A 90 -3.61 13.12 -8.93
CA PRO A 90 -3.98 13.69 -10.22
C PRO A 90 -2.89 14.65 -10.73
N GLU A 91 -2.77 14.75 -12.06
CA GLU A 91 -1.86 15.71 -12.67
C GLU A 91 -2.26 17.15 -12.34
N ARG A 92 -1.28 18.04 -12.34
CA ARG A 92 -1.48 19.47 -12.02
C ARG A 92 -2.55 20.11 -12.91
N SER A 93 -2.60 19.73 -14.18
CA SER A 93 -3.60 20.17 -15.15
C SER A 93 -5.02 19.87 -14.68
N ILE A 94 -5.26 18.65 -14.16
CA ILE A 94 -6.55 18.21 -13.62
C ILE A 94 -6.91 19.03 -12.38
N ASN A 95 -5.95 19.25 -11.47
CA ASN A 95 -6.18 20.06 -10.27
C ASN A 95 -6.57 21.51 -10.59
N ILE A 96 -5.96 22.11 -11.62
CA ILE A 96 -6.33 23.46 -12.08
C ILE A 96 -7.76 23.47 -12.62
N HIS A 97 -8.14 22.47 -13.41
CA HIS A 97 -9.50 22.38 -13.95
C HIS A 97 -10.53 22.17 -12.83
N LEU A 98 -10.24 21.31 -11.85
CA LEU A 98 -11.11 21.09 -10.69
C LEU A 98 -11.29 22.38 -9.87
N ASP A 99 -10.22 23.13 -9.62
CA ASP A 99 -10.27 24.43 -8.92
C ASP A 99 -11.09 25.48 -9.70
N GLN A 100 -10.92 25.56 -11.02
CA GLN A 100 -11.71 26.46 -11.87
C GLN A 100 -13.20 26.14 -11.84
N LEU A 101 -13.55 24.85 -11.91
CA LEU A 101 -14.94 24.41 -11.84
C LEU A 101 -15.59 24.76 -10.49
N LEU A 102 -14.90 24.53 -9.38
CA LEU A 102 -15.38 24.89 -8.03
C LEU A 102 -15.61 26.39 -7.90
N LYS A 103 -14.66 27.21 -8.37
CA LYS A 103 -14.79 28.67 -8.39
C LYS A 103 -15.97 29.14 -9.23
N TYR A 104 -16.19 28.51 -10.39
CA TYR A 104 -17.31 28.84 -11.27
C TYR A 104 -18.65 28.48 -10.62
N GLN A 105 -18.77 27.29 -10.03
CA GLN A 105 -19.97 26.85 -9.30
C GLN A 105 -20.30 27.77 -8.12
N PHE A 106 -19.28 28.16 -7.35
CA PHE A 106 -19.46 29.08 -6.23
C PHE A 106 -19.88 30.48 -6.69
N ARG A 107 -19.26 31.02 -7.75
CA ARG A 107 -19.67 32.32 -8.32
C ARG A 107 -21.11 32.29 -8.83
N PHE A 108 -21.49 31.23 -9.53
CA PHE A 108 -22.83 31.09 -10.09
C PHE A 108 -23.91 30.99 -9.02
N SER A 109 -23.67 30.21 -7.97
CA SER A 109 -24.60 30.09 -6.83
C SER A 109 -24.77 31.41 -6.07
N VAL A 110 -23.69 32.18 -5.88
CA VAL A 110 -23.78 33.53 -5.28
C VAL A 110 -24.61 34.47 -6.16
N LEU A 111 -24.38 34.48 -7.48
CA LEU A 111 -25.17 35.32 -8.41
C LEU A 111 -26.66 34.99 -8.36
N ILE A 112 -27.02 33.70 -8.41
CA ILE A 112 -28.41 33.26 -8.28
C ILE A 112 -29.00 33.71 -6.93
N ALA A 113 -28.26 33.56 -5.84
CA ALA A 113 -28.75 33.98 -4.51
C ALA A 113 -29.03 35.47 -4.42
N PHE A 114 -28.26 36.32 -5.12
CA PHE A 114 -28.56 37.76 -5.23
C PHE A 114 -29.83 38.02 -6.06
N GLN A 115 -30.08 37.26 -7.13
CA GLN A 115 -31.26 37.43 -8.00
C GLN A 115 -32.57 36.94 -7.35
N ILE A 116 -32.50 36.02 -6.37
CA ILE A 116 -33.68 35.54 -5.62
C ILE A 116 -34.06 36.48 -4.46
N LYS A 117 -33.18 37.43 -4.10
CA LYS A 117 -33.36 38.32 -2.95
C LYS A 117 -34.04 39.66 -3.31
N GLU A 118 -34.49 39.83 -4.55
CA GLU A 118 -35.35 40.90 -5.05
C GLU A 118 -36.75 40.36 -5.36
#